data_AF-A0A920W2G1-F1
#
_entry.id   AF-A0A920W2G1-F1
#
_cell.length_a   1.000
_cell.length_b   1.000
_cell.length_c   1.000
_cell.angle_alpha   90.00
_cell.angle_beta   90.00
_cell.angle_gamma   90.00
#
_symmetry.space_group_name_H-M   'P 1'
#
loop_
_entity.id
_entity.type
_entity.pdbx_description
1 polymer ?
#
loop_
_entity_poly.entity_id
_entity_poly.type
_entity_poly.pdbx_seq_one_letter_code
_entity_poly.pdbx_strand_id
1 'polypeptide(L)'
;MTGHGPYTTSYEVAMFLAWFMVVIYILTEWKYKIKDLGAFVIPLVFFVMLISVFLSKEAGLVPESEVRFWLTLHRTLSIIGYAAFSIAFAAGIMYLIQEHQVKTKKLGIMYFRMPSLEVLDNPLNVKSSRLASLCSRWAL
;
A
#
# COMPACT_ATOMS: atom_id res chain seq x y z
N MET A 1 -14.25 -29.65 -6.81
CA MET A 1 -13.48 -29.25 -8.00
C MET A 1 -14.46 -28.54 -8.92
N THR A 2 -14.56 -27.22 -8.82
CA THR A 2 -15.51 -26.40 -9.60
C THR A 2 -14.92 -26.13 -10.99
N GLY A 3 -15.54 -26.70 -12.02
CA GLY A 3 -15.09 -26.65 -13.42
C GLY A 3 -15.39 -25.32 -14.12
N HIS A 4 -15.09 -24.20 -13.47
CA HIS A 4 -15.30 -22.85 -14.00
C HIS A 4 -14.09 -21.97 -13.73
N GLY A 5 -13.80 -21.02 -14.63
CA GLY A 5 -12.65 -20.13 -14.50
C GLY A 5 -12.74 -19.22 -13.26
N PRO A 6 -11.61 -18.84 -12.63
CA PRO A 6 -11.54 -18.19 -11.31
C PRO A 6 -11.99 -16.72 -11.24
N TYR A 7 -12.93 -16.32 -12.10
CA TYR A 7 -13.51 -14.97 -12.16
C TYR A 7 -15.02 -15.01 -12.43
N THR A 8 -15.68 -16.13 -12.16
CA THR A 8 -17.11 -16.30 -12.49
C THR A 8 -18.01 -15.79 -11.37
N THR A 9 -17.50 -15.72 -10.14
CA THR A 9 -18.26 -15.25 -8.98
C THR A 9 -17.72 -13.92 -8.47
N SER A 10 -18.61 -13.07 -7.99
CA SER A 10 -18.24 -11.81 -7.33
C SER A 10 -17.41 -12.07 -6.06
N TYR A 11 -17.64 -13.22 -5.40
CA TYR A 11 -16.84 -13.71 -4.28
C TYR A 11 -15.36 -13.92 -4.65
N GLU A 12 -15.07 -14.63 -5.74
CA GLU A 12 -13.70 -14.87 -6.20
C GLU A 12 -12.97 -13.56 -6.48
N VAL A 13 -13.63 -12.63 -7.17
CA VAL A 13 -13.07 -11.31 -7.49
C VAL A 13 -12.70 -10.53 -6.22
N ALA A 14 -13.58 -10.53 -5.21
CA ALA A 14 -13.33 -9.84 -3.95
C ALA A 14 -12.18 -10.50 -3.15
N MET A 15 -12.07 -11.83 -3.18
CA MET A 15 -10.95 -12.56 -2.57
C MET A 15 -9.62 -12.25 -3.26
N PHE A 16 -9.58 -12.21 -4.58
CA PHE A 16 -8.38 -11.78 -5.32
C PHE A 16 -8.02 -10.33 -4.99
N LEU A 17 -9.00 -9.43 -4.88
CA LEU A 17 -8.76 -8.04 -4.51
C LEU A 17 -8.17 -7.91 -3.09
N ALA A 18 -8.72 -8.66 -2.12
CA ALA A 18 -8.16 -8.72 -0.77
C ALA A 18 -6.71 -9.21 -0.78
N TRP A 19 -6.42 -10.25 -1.57
CA TRP A 19 -5.07 -10.79 -1.68
C TRP A 19 -4.08 -9.78 -2.30
N PHE A 20 -4.46 -9.11 -3.39
CA PHE A 20 -3.65 -8.07 -4.01
C PHE A 20 -3.41 -6.88 -3.08
N MET A 21 -4.41 -6.46 -2.28
CA MET A 21 -4.19 -5.42 -1.27
C MET A 21 -3.12 -5.82 -0.25
N VAL A 22 -3.13 -7.07 0.22
CA VAL A 22 -2.10 -7.58 1.14
C VAL A 22 -0.73 -7.60 0.47
N VAL A 23 -0.64 -8.07 -0.78
CA VAL A 23 0.63 -8.10 -1.53
C VAL A 23 1.19 -6.69 -1.70
N ILE A 24 0.39 -5.73 -2.15
CA ILE A 24 0.85 -4.34 -2.33
C ILE A 24 1.18 -3.71 -0.98
N TYR A 25 0.44 -4.03 0.08
CA TYR A 25 0.78 -3.60 1.44
C TYR A 25 2.18 -4.10 1.86
N ILE A 26 2.47 -5.39 1.68
CA ILE A 26 3.79 -5.96 2.01
C ILE A 26 4.90 -5.31 1.17
N LEU A 27 4.68 -5.10 -0.13
CA LEU A 27 5.64 -4.40 -1.00
C LEU A 27 5.90 -2.96 -0.51
N THR A 28 4.85 -2.29 -0.05
CA THR A 28 4.93 -0.93 0.49
C THR A 28 5.67 -0.93 1.83
N GLU A 29 5.36 -1.86 2.74
CA GLU A 29 6.06 -2.03 4.01
C GLU A 29 7.55 -2.32 3.77
N TRP A 30 7.88 -3.16 2.80
CA TRP A 30 9.27 -3.48 2.49
C TRP A 30 10.04 -2.28 1.94
N LYS A 31 9.40 -1.46 1.10
CA LYS A 31 10.02 -0.28 0.49
C LYS A 31 10.18 0.90 1.46
N TYR A 32 9.18 1.16 2.30
CA TYR A 32 9.15 2.35 3.16
C TYR A 32 9.47 2.06 4.64
N LYS A 33 9.43 0.80 5.10
CA LYS A 33 9.64 0.36 6.49
C LYS A 33 8.74 1.05 7.54
N ILE A 34 7.61 1.62 7.10
CA ILE A 34 6.63 2.29 7.97
C ILE A 34 5.64 1.24 8.47
N LYS A 35 5.93 0.63 9.62
CA LYS A 35 5.06 -0.39 10.26
C LYS A 35 3.68 0.15 10.65
N ASP A 36 3.61 1.45 10.87
CA ASP A 36 2.42 2.15 11.30
C ASP A 36 1.32 2.21 10.23
N LEU A 37 1.71 2.08 8.96
CA LEU A 37 0.79 2.04 7.83
C LEU A 37 -0.11 0.78 7.88
N GLY A 38 0.40 -0.30 8.46
CA GLY A 38 -0.36 -1.54 8.67
C GLY A 38 -1.56 -1.39 9.59
N ALA A 39 -1.50 -0.50 10.58
CA ALA A 39 -2.61 -0.28 11.50
C ALA A 39 -3.87 0.26 10.80
N PHE A 40 -3.70 1.00 9.69
CA PHE A 40 -4.81 1.50 8.87
C PHE A 40 -5.22 0.54 7.75
N VAL A 41 -4.25 -0.17 7.16
CA VAL A 41 -4.52 -1.08 6.04
C VAL A 41 -5.17 -2.38 6.50
N ILE A 42 -4.77 -2.94 7.64
CA ILE A 42 -5.35 -4.19 8.18
C ILE A 42 -6.88 -4.13 8.35
N PRO A 43 -7.47 -3.12 9.03
CA PRO A 43 -8.92 -3.04 9.16
C PRO A 43 -9.61 -2.84 7.80
N LEU A 44 -8.99 -2.13 6.86
CA LEU A 44 -9.52 -1.95 5.51
C LEU A 44 -9.61 -3.30 4.76
N VAL A 45 -8.54 -4.11 4.80
CA VAL A 45 -8.54 -5.46 4.21
C VAL A 45 -9.58 -6.34 4.90
N PHE A 46 -9.72 -6.24 6.22
CA PHE A 46 -10.73 -6.99 6.98
C PHE A 46 -12.15 -6.65 6.54
N PHE A 47 -12.49 -5.37 6.34
CA PHE A 47 -13.82 -4.98 5.83
C PHE A 47 -14.10 -5.53 4.44
N VAL A 48 -13.11 -5.50 3.55
CA VAL A 48 -13.26 -6.06 2.20
C VAL A 48 -13.49 -7.58 2.26
N MET A 49 -12.75 -8.30 3.10
CA MET A 49 -12.98 -9.73 3.32
C MET A 49 -14.35 -9.99 3.93
N LEU A 50 -14.80 -9.18 4.89
CA LEU A 50 -16.10 -9.33 5.53
C LEU A 50 -17.24 -9.12 4.53
N ILE A 51 -17.16 -8.08 3.69
CA ILE A 51 -18.14 -7.82 2.61
C ILE A 51 -18.15 -8.98 1.61
N SER A 52 -16.98 -9.56 1.31
CA SER A 52 -16.88 -10.71 0.40
C SER A 52 -17.71 -11.91 0.87
N VAL A 53 -17.82 -12.16 2.18
CA VAL A 53 -18.64 -13.27 2.71
C VAL A 53 -20.13 -13.08 2.41
N PHE A 54 -20.61 -11.84 2.34
CA PHE A 54 -22.01 -11.52 2.02
C PHE A 54 -22.29 -11.46 0.52
N LEU A 55 -21.25 -11.52 -0.33
CA LEU A 55 -21.41 -11.52 -1.78
C LEU A 55 -21.89 -12.88 -2.27
N SER A 56 -22.81 -12.85 -3.24
CA SER A 56 -23.32 -14.07 -3.85
C SER A 56 -22.19 -14.88 -4.49
N LYS A 57 -22.18 -16.18 -4.20
CA LYS A 57 -21.28 -17.18 -4.80
C LYS A 57 -21.83 -17.76 -6.11
N GLU A 58 -22.98 -17.27 -6.56
CA GLU A 58 -23.56 -17.72 -7.81
C GLU A 58 -22.68 -17.28 -8.98
N ALA A 59 -22.26 -18.24 -9.78
CA ALA A 59 -21.49 -18.00 -10.99
C ALA A 59 -22.42 -17.37 -12.02
N GLY A 60 -22.13 -16.12 -12.39
CA GLY A 60 -22.76 -15.53 -13.57
C GLY A 60 -22.32 -16.35 -14.78
N LEU A 61 -23.24 -17.08 -15.41
CA LEU A 61 -23.01 -17.79 -16.66
C LEU A 61 -22.78 -16.76 -17.77
N VAL A 62 -21.56 -16.21 -17.86
CA VAL A 62 -21.18 -15.32 -18.93
C VAL A 62 -20.89 -16.19 -20.16
N PRO A 63 -21.61 -16.01 -21.28
CA PRO A 63 -21.43 -16.82 -22.47
C PRO A 63 -19.99 -16.74 -23.01
N GLU A 64 -19.45 -17.89 -23.44
CA GLU A 64 -18.12 -17.99 -24.03
C GLU A 64 -18.07 -17.16 -25.32
N SER A 65 -17.45 -15.98 -25.24
CA SER A 65 -17.22 -15.08 -26.36
C SER A 65 -15.80 -14.54 -26.29
N GLU A 66 -15.22 -14.15 -27.44
CA GLU A 66 -13.86 -13.61 -27.53
C GLU A 66 -13.60 -12.40 -26.62
N VAL A 67 -14.67 -11.72 -26.21
CA VAL A 67 -14.64 -10.61 -25.24
C VAL A 67 -14.15 -11.05 -23.85
N ARG A 68 -14.18 -12.35 -23.52
CA ARG A 68 -13.76 -12.89 -22.21
C ARG A 68 -12.32 -12.53 -21.85
N PHE A 69 -11.39 -12.51 -22.82
CA PHE A 69 -9.98 -12.14 -22.55
C PHE A 69 -9.87 -10.67 -22.16
N TRP A 70 -10.47 -9.77 -22.94
CA TRP A 70 -10.47 -8.34 -22.67
C TRP A 70 -11.17 -7.98 -21.35
N LEU A 71 -12.32 -8.61 -21.09
CA LEU A 71 -13.08 -8.41 -19.87
C LEU A 71 -12.32 -8.89 -18.63
N THR A 72 -11.60 -10.01 -18.75
CA THR A 72 -10.74 -10.53 -17.68
C THR A 72 -9.57 -9.57 -17.43
N LEU A 73 -8.90 -9.11 -18.49
CA LEU A 73 -7.77 -8.20 -18.39
C LEU A 73 -8.17 -6.83 -17.81
N HIS A 74 -9.32 -6.27 -18.23
CA HIS A 74 -9.85 -5.05 -17.66
C HIS A 74 -10.12 -5.22 -16.16
N ARG A 75 -10.76 -6.34 -15.78
CA ARG A 75 -11.09 -6.64 -14.38
C ARG A 75 -9.82 -6.77 -13.52
N THR A 76 -8.79 -7.47 -13.98
CA THR A 76 -7.54 -7.59 -13.24
C THR A 76 -6.82 -6.25 -13.11
N LEU A 77 -6.80 -5.43 -14.16
CA LEU A 77 -6.23 -4.07 -14.10
C LEU A 77 -6.98 -3.19 -13.08
N SER A 78 -8.31 -3.22 -13.08
CA SER A 78 -9.14 -2.48 -12.13
C SER A 78 -8.86 -2.93 -10.69
N ILE A 79 -8.74 -4.24 -10.43
CA ILE A 79 -8.44 -4.78 -9.09
C ILE A 79 -7.09 -4.25 -8.59
N ILE A 80 -6.05 -4.30 -9.42
CA ILE A 80 -4.72 -3.81 -9.06
C ILE A 80 -4.77 -2.30 -8.79
N GLY A 81 -5.49 -1.55 -9.63
CA GLY A 81 -5.70 -0.12 -9.46
C GLY A 81 -6.40 0.22 -8.14
N TYR A 82 -7.47 -0.50 -7.79
CA TYR A 82 -8.16 -0.31 -6.52
C TYR A 82 -7.28 -0.62 -5.32
N ALA A 83 -6.51 -1.71 -5.38
CA ALA A 83 -5.62 -2.07 -4.28
C ALA A 83 -4.52 -1.00 -4.05
N ALA A 84 -3.92 -0.48 -5.13
CA ALA A 84 -2.94 0.61 -5.03
C ALA A 84 -3.58 1.92 -4.53
N PHE A 85 -4.77 2.25 -5.03
CA PHE A 85 -5.51 3.45 -4.61
C PHE A 85 -5.89 3.40 -3.13
N SER A 86 -6.36 2.26 -2.62
CA SER A 86 -6.69 2.09 -1.20
C SER A 86 -5.48 2.32 -0.29
N ILE A 87 -4.29 1.87 -0.69
CA ILE A 87 -3.05 2.09 0.08
C ILE A 87 -2.63 3.55 0.03
N ALA A 88 -2.71 4.20 -1.13
CA ALA A 88 -2.43 5.64 -1.24
C ALA A 88 -3.40 6.48 -0.40
N PHE A 89 -4.68 6.11 -0.38
CA PHE A 89 -5.69 6.75 0.45
C PHE A 89 -5.39 6.58 1.95
N ALA A 90 -5.06 5.37 2.39
CA ALA A 90 -4.64 5.11 3.78
C ALA A 90 -3.38 5.90 4.16
N ALA A 91 -2.39 5.98 3.27
CA ALA A 91 -1.20 6.80 3.46
C ALA A 91 -1.53 8.30 3.57
N GLY A 92 -2.47 8.79 2.76
CA GLY A 92 -2.95 10.17 2.81
C GLY A 92 -3.64 10.51 4.13
N ILE A 93 -4.52 9.63 4.64
CA ILE A 93 -5.13 9.79 5.96
C ILE A 93 -4.06 9.83 7.06
N MET A 94 -3.09 8.91 7.01
CA MET A 94 -1.97 8.89 7.96
C MET A 94 -1.18 10.21 7.92
N TYR A 95 -0.91 10.73 6.72
CA TYR A 95 -0.21 12.01 6.54
C TYR A 95 -0.99 13.19 7.14
N LEU A 96 -2.30 13.29 6.88
CA LEU A 96 -3.15 14.35 7.43
C LEU A 96 -3.23 14.29 8.97
N ILE A 97 -3.31 13.08 9.54
CA ILE A 97 -3.28 12.89 11.00
C ILE A 97 -1.95 13.37 11.55
N GLN A 98 -0.82 12.99 10.94
CA GLN A 98 0.51 13.43 11.37
C GLN A 98 0.66 14.96 11.30
N GLU A 99 0.23 15.58 10.20
CA GLU A 99 0.28 17.04 10.05
C GLU A 99 -0.53 17.75 11.15
N HIS A 100 -1.72 17.24 11.47
CA HIS A 100 -2.54 17.76 12.56
C HIS A 100 -1.88 17.60 13.93
N GLN A 101 -1.25 16.45 14.22
CA GLN A 101 -0.53 16.22 15.49
C GLN A 101 0.68 17.15 15.65
N VAL A 102 1.42 17.41 14.57
CA VAL A 102 2.55 18.36 14.56
C VAL A 102 2.07 19.78 14.86
N LYS A 103 0.97 20.22 14.24
CA LYS A 103 0.39 21.54 14.48
C LYS A 103 -0.18 21.71 15.89
N THR A 104 -0.68 20.63 16.51
CA THR A 104 -1.29 20.66 17.85
C THR A 104 -0.30 20.38 19.00
N LYS A 105 1.01 20.25 18.72
CA LYS A 105 2.09 19.98 19.71
C LYS A 105 1.84 18.77 20.63
N LYS A 106 0.89 17.90 20.29
CA LYS A 106 0.69 16.61 20.96
C LYS A 106 1.56 15.59 20.26
N LEU A 107 2.83 15.54 20.64
CA LEU A 107 3.75 14.47 20.24
C LEU A 107 3.34 13.19 20.97
N GLY A 108 2.23 12.60 20.54
CA GLY A 108 1.78 11.29 20.99
C GLY A 108 2.78 10.22 20.56
N ILE A 109 2.76 9.10 21.28
CA ILE A 109 3.62 7.90 21.20
C ILE A 109 3.86 7.37 19.77
N MET A 110 3.02 7.75 18.81
CA MET A 110 3.17 7.49 17.37
C MET A 110 4.40 8.17 16.72
N TYR A 111 4.84 9.33 17.22
CA TYR A 111 5.97 10.07 16.64
C TYR A 111 7.33 9.41 16.94
N PHE A 112 7.43 8.61 17.99
CA PHE A 112 8.69 8.04 18.47
C PHE A 112 9.16 6.80 17.69
N ARG A 113 8.38 6.34 16.69
CA ARG A 113 8.70 5.16 15.86
C ARG A 113 9.14 5.48 14.43
N MET A 114 9.20 6.74 14.04
CA MET A 114 9.76 7.13 12.74
C MET A 114 11.21 7.62 12.90
N PRO A 115 12.24 6.76 12.69
CA PRO A 115 13.57 7.22 12.36
C PRO A 115 13.54 7.72 10.89
N SER A 116 12.96 8.89 10.64
CA SER A 116 12.82 9.43 9.26
C SER A 116 13.36 10.84 9.04
N LEU A 117 14.08 11.44 9.99
CA LEU A 117 15.02 12.54 9.67
C LEU A 117 16.48 12.12 9.78
N GLU A 118 16.84 11.26 10.74
CA GLU A 118 18.24 10.86 10.96
C GLU A 118 18.83 10.01 9.82
N VAL A 119 18.01 9.17 9.17
CA VAL A 119 18.46 8.32 8.04
C VAL A 119 18.66 9.12 6.75
N LEU A 120 17.92 10.21 6.56
CA LEU A 120 18.09 11.10 5.40
C LEU A 120 19.24 12.09 5.59
N ASP A 121 19.56 12.45 6.83
CA ASP A 121 20.59 13.45 7.12
C ASP A 121 22.00 12.85 7.25
N ASN A 122 22.11 11.57 7.62
CA ASN A 122 23.39 10.86 7.68
C ASN A 122 24.18 10.85 6.34
N PRO A 123 23.58 10.56 5.18
CA PRO A 123 24.32 10.61 3.91
C PRO A 123 24.66 12.05 3.45
N LEU A 124 23.91 13.07 3.86
CA LEU A 124 24.19 14.47 3.51
C LEU A 124 25.29 15.09 4.40
N ASN A 125 25.27 14.79 5.71
CA ASN A 125 26.27 15.28 6.66
C ASN A 125 27.67 14.65 6.42
N VAL A 126 27.71 13.37 6.07
CA VAL A 126 28.97 12.68 5.73
C VAL A 126 29.60 13.21 4.43
N LYS A 127 28.80 13.75 3.50
CA LYS A 127 29.31 14.35 2.26
C LYS A 127 29.85 15.77 2.50
N SER A 128 29.16 16.55 3.33
CA SER A 128 29.59 17.90 3.73
C SER A 128 30.94 17.89 4.47
N SER A 129 31.09 16.99 5.46
CA SER A 129 32.34 16.85 6.21
C SER A 129 33.52 16.38 5.35
N ARG A 130 33.29 15.48 4.38
CA ARG A 130 34.33 15.07 3.42
C ARG A 130 34.75 16.20 2.49
N LEU A 131 33.81 17.01 2.00
CA LEU A 131 34.13 18.17 1.17
C LEU A 131 34.90 19.25 1.95
N ALA A 132 34.57 19.47 3.22
CA ALA A 132 35.34 20.36 4.09
C ALA A 132 36.78 19.86 4.30
N SER A 133 36.96 18.55 4.54
CA SER A 133 38.31 17.95 4.71
C SER A 133 39.15 17.94 3.42
N LEU A 134 38.51 17.90 2.25
CA LEU A 134 39.18 18.02 0.96
C LEU A 134 39.54 19.48 0.67
N CYS A 135 38.67 20.43 1.00
CA CYS A 135 38.95 21.86 0.84
C CYS A 135 40.10 22.32 1.76
N SER A 136 40.19 21.79 2.99
CA SER A 136 41.33 22.07 3.87
C SER A 136 42.65 21.42 3.42
N ARG A 137 42.58 20.37 2.57
CA ARG A 137 43.76 19.68 2.02
C ARG A 137 44.32 20.32 0.75
N TRP A 138 43.54 21.18 0.08
CA TRP A 138 43.95 21.92 -1.11
C TRP A 138 44.35 23.38 -0.81
N ALA A 139 44.21 23.82 0.45
CA ALA A 139 44.60 25.15 0.93
C ALA A 139 46.00 25.19 1.59
N LEU A 140 46.77 24.10 1.47
CA LEU A 140 48.20 23.96 1.82
C LEU A 140 48.95 23.55 0.55
#